data_AF-A0A7J2VBU6-F1
#
_entry.id   AF-A0A7J2VBU6-F1
#
_cell.length_a   1.000
_cell.length_b   1.000
_cell.length_c   1.000
_cell.angle_alpha   90.00
_cell.angle_beta   90.00
_cell.angle_gamma   90.00
#
_symmetry.space_group_name_H-M   'P 1'
#
loop_
_entity.id
_entity.type
_entity.pdbx_description
1 polymer ?
#
loop_
_entity_poly.entity_id
_entity_poly.type
_entity_poly.pdbx_seq_one_letter_code
_entity_poly.pdbx_strand_id
1 'polypeptide(L)'
;MFKWNKAGEIEAHIRDTILGRLKSIPRAIAPPLLGVKVFDCRGNCGLNTDGWPILVYVEKTSDAVYYSRLDNTAYTRRASTTQPLPLEDALALLETKRKPMVRVLLEPRVEDLRKLRFIVLLKNIGYKPTMQIVCKLGIYKLVVSSDQQRAVFIESIKPDPMLSGSATRVQEEESWFILEFLNIYPVNVPVYPHVRLQKGELEVVLGSDLPEQGTIVIHALIFTEETETREQLLVNLSRDKAPMQQLTLEVRDYLTLEVRDYLGNMILKQTDRGPETQ
;
A
#
# COMPACT_ATOMS: atom_id res chain seq x y z
N MET A 1 18.90 32.85 -19.47
CA MET A 1 19.97 31.88 -19.17
C MET A 1 20.00 31.69 -17.66
N PHE A 2 19.41 30.61 -17.15
CA PHE A 2 19.35 30.35 -15.70
C PHE A 2 20.75 29.97 -15.20
N LYS A 3 21.34 30.77 -14.31
CA LYS A 3 22.56 30.42 -13.60
C LYS A 3 22.16 29.74 -12.29
N TRP A 4 22.28 28.42 -12.26
CA TRP A 4 22.10 27.63 -11.05
C TRP A 4 23.34 27.83 -10.17
N ASN A 5 23.14 28.31 -8.95
CA ASN A 5 24.26 28.71 -8.07
C ASN A 5 24.50 27.71 -6.93
N LYS A 6 23.68 26.66 -6.81
CA LYS A 6 23.78 25.65 -5.75
C LYS A 6 23.61 24.25 -6.31
N ALA A 7 24.47 23.31 -5.87
CA ALA A 7 24.45 21.91 -6.29
C ALA A 7 23.08 21.25 -6.08
N GLY A 8 22.39 21.55 -4.97
CA GLY A 8 21.07 21.00 -4.68
C GLY A 8 19.98 21.40 -5.68
N GLU A 9 20.07 22.58 -6.29
CA GLU A 9 19.11 23.02 -7.30
C GLU A 9 19.32 22.26 -8.62
N ILE A 10 20.59 21.99 -8.96
CA ILE A 10 20.97 21.17 -10.12
C ILE A 10 20.53 19.72 -9.91
N GLU A 11 20.75 19.16 -8.72
CA GLU A 11 20.31 17.82 -8.35
C GLU A 11 18.79 17.65 -8.49
N ALA A 12 18.00 18.61 -8.00
CA ALA A 12 16.54 18.61 -8.12
C ALA A 12 16.10 18.73 -9.59
N HIS A 13 16.67 19.68 -10.33
CA HIS A 13 16.33 19.89 -11.73
C HIS A 13 16.57 18.66 -12.61
N ILE A 14 17.71 17.98 -12.43
CA ILE A 14 18.04 16.75 -13.16
C ILE A 14 17.05 15.63 -12.81
N ARG A 15 16.77 15.46 -11.51
CA ARG A 15 15.83 14.45 -11.02
C ARG A 15 14.45 14.63 -11.64
N ASP A 16 13.91 15.85 -11.56
CA ASP A 16 12.58 16.17 -12.07
C ASP A 16 12.51 16.03 -13.60
N THR A 17 13.60 16.38 -14.30
CA THR A 17 13.70 16.22 -15.76
C THR A 17 13.68 14.75 -16.17
N ILE A 18 14.41 13.88 -15.46
CA ILE A 18 14.43 12.44 -15.74
C ILE A 18 13.05 11.84 -15.46
N LEU A 19 12.50 12.10 -14.27
CA LEU A 19 11.20 11.54 -13.87
C LEU A 19 10.05 12.04 -14.74
N GLY A 20 10.05 13.32 -15.14
CA GLY A 20 9.03 13.89 -16.02
C GLY A 20 9.04 13.32 -17.44
N ARG A 21 10.13 12.66 -17.84
CA ARG A 21 10.30 12.00 -19.15
C ARG A 21 10.17 10.48 -19.07
N LEU A 22 9.87 9.92 -17.90
CA LEU A 22 9.72 8.50 -17.71
C LEU A 22 8.24 8.09 -17.79
N LYS A 23 7.96 6.95 -18.40
CA LYS A 23 6.67 6.26 -18.28
C LYS A 23 6.92 4.81 -17.90
N SER A 24 5.87 4.12 -17.45
CA SER A 24 5.95 2.73 -17.02
C SER A 24 4.81 1.87 -17.55
N ILE A 25 5.12 0.59 -17.75
CA ILE A 25 4.15 -0.47 -17.94
C ILE A 25 4.45 -1.55 -16.89
N PRO A 26 3.45 -2.07 -16.17
CA PRO A 26 2.18 -1.39 -15.97
C PRO A 26 2.39 -0.01 -15.30
N ARG A 27 1.35 0.82 -15.23
CA ARG A 27 1.48 2.20 -14.71
C ARG A 27 1.92 2.16 -13.24
N ALA A 28 3.17 2.51 -12.98
CA ALA A 28 3.72 2.54 -11.64
C ALA A 28 2.98 3.56 -10.76
N ILE A 29 2.67 3.18 -9.52
CA ILE A 29 1.98 4.04 -8.55
C ILE A 29 2.94 5.09 -7.99
N ALA A 30 4.22 4.72 -7.84
CA ALA A 30 5.31 5.60 -7.44
C ALA A 30 6.40 5.62 -8.54
N PRO A 31 7.09 6.75 -8.74
CA PRO A 31 8.27 6.79 -9.61
C PRO A 31 9.42 5.94 -9.01
N PRO A 32 10.39 5.52 -9.83
CA PRO A 32 11.54 4.79 -9.33
C PRO A 32 12.38 5.70 -8.42
N LEU A 33 13.01 5.10 -7.41
CA LEU A 33 13.89 5.83 -6.50
C LEU A 33 15.16 6.26 -7.26
N LEU A 34 15.31 7.58 -7.38
CA LEU A 34 16.36 8.25 -8.15
C LEU A 34 17.21 9.11 -7.21
N GLY A 35 18.45 8.70 -6.97
CA GLY A 35 19.47 9.51 -6.31
C GLY A 35 20.26 10.31 -7.33
N VAL A 36 20.34 11.64 -7.16
CA VAL A 36 21.19 12.51 -8.00
C VAL A 36 22.17 13.23 -7.09
N LYS A 37 23.46 13.11 -7.38
CA LYS A 37 24.53 13.84 -6.70
C LYS A 37 25.37 14.62 -7.70
N VAL A 38 25.56 15.89 -7.42
CA VAL A 38 26.36 16.81 -8.24
C VAL A 38 27.63 17.16 -7.50
N PHE A 39 28.78 17.02 -8.17
CA PHE A 39 30.10 17.35 -7.63
C PHE A 39 30.66 18.56 -8.39
N ASP A 40 31.39 19.45 -7.72
CA ASP A 40 32.20 20.46 -8.41
C ASP A 40 33.57 19.86 -8.77
N CYS A 41 33.96 19.93 -10.05
CA CYS A 41 35.27 19.46 -10.49
C CYS A 41 36.42 20.08 -9.69
N ARG A 42 36.40 21.39 -9.43
CA ARG A 42 37.49 22.07 -8.72
C ARG A 42 37.40 21.85 -7.21
N GLY A 43 36.23 22.11 -6.62
CA GLY A 43 36.05 22.05 -5.17
C GLY A 43 35.97 20.64 -4.60
N ASN A 44 35.31 19.70 -5.29
CA ASN A 44 35.01 18.37 -4.75
C ASN A 44 35.88 17.26 -5.35
N CYS A 45 36.34 17.41 -6.60
CA CYS A 45 37.06 16.35 -7.31
C CYS A 45 38.57 16.61 -7.49
N GLY A 46 39.06 17.80 -7.14
CA GLY A 46 40.47 18.16 -7.30
C GLY A 46 40.93 18.19 -8.77
N LEU A 47 39.99 18.38 -9.70
CA LEU A 47 40.27 18.44 -11.14
C LEU A 47 40.56 19.88 -11.54
N ASN A 48 41.59 20.09 -12.36
CA ASN A 48 41.96 21.40 -12.90
C ASN A 48 41.08 21.84 -14.09
N THR A 49 39.81 21.42 -14.09
CA THR A 49 38.85 21.73 -15.15
C THR A 49 37.56 22.24 -14.54
N ASP A 50 36.87 23.13 -15.25
CA ASP A 50 35.53 23.55 -14.90
C ASP A 50 34.52 22.48 -15.35
N GLY A 51 33.59 22.12 -14.46
CA GLY A 51 32.58 21.12 -14.77
C GLY A 51 31.88 20.57 -13.54
N TRP A 52 30.81 19.82 -13.80
CA TRP A 52 30.00 19.20 -12.76
C TRP A 52 29.81 17.72 -13.07
N PRO A 53 30.58 16.80 -12.48
CA PRO A 53 30.29 15.39 -12.56
C PRO A 53 28.95 15.11 -11.86
N ILE A 54 28.06 14.43 -12.55
CA ILE A 54 26.74 14.07 -12.03
C ILE A 54 26.70 12.56 -11.87
N LEU A 55 26.48 12.10 -10.64
CA LEU A 55 26.18 10.71 -10.34
C LEU A 55 24.66 10.54 -10.26
N VAL A 56 24.12 9.65 -11.08
CA VAL A 56 22.71 9.25 -11.04
C VAL A 56 22.64 7.79 -10.62
N TYR A 57 22.02 7.53 -9.48
CA TYR A 57 21.73 6.20 -8.97
C TYR A 57 20.24 5.91 -9.15
N VAL A 58 19.93 4.76 -9.76
CA VAL A 58 18.56 4.28 -9.95
C VAL A 58 18.42 2.97 -9.22
N GLU A 59 17.49 2.89 -8.28
CA GLU A 59 17.17 1.64 -7.61
C GLU A 59 16.32 0.74 -8.52
N LYS A 60 16.67 -0.54 -8.59
CA LYS A 60 15.91 -1.50 -9.40
C LYS A 60 14.59 -1.81 -8.69
N THR A 61 13.48 -1.51 -9.35
CA THR A 61 12.16 -1.84 -8.83
C THR A 61 11.62 -3.12 -9.49
N SER A 62 10.79 -3.86 -8.76
CA SER A 62 10.12 -5.08 -9.24
C SER A 62 8.73 -4.80 -9.80
N ASP A 63 8.18 -3.61 -9.61
CA ASP A 63 6.79 -3.25 -9.92
C ASP A 63 6.50 -2.99 -11.41
N ALA A 64 7.46 -2.44 -12.16
CA ALA A 64 7.24 -2.02 -13.54
C ALA A 64 8.48 -2.12 -14.44
N VAL A 65 8.24 -1.96 -15.74
CA VAL A 65 9.23 -1.69 -16.78
C VAL A 65 9.08 -0.23 -17.19
N TYR A 66 10.15 0.53 -17.02
CA TYR A 66 10.19 1.95 -17.37
C TYR A 66 10.72 2.16 -18.79
N TYR A 67 10.15 3.13 -19.48
CA TYR A 67 10.54 3.51 -20.83
C TYR A 67 10.63 5.03 -20.97
N SER A 68 11.45 5.47 -21.92
CA SER A 68 11.64 6.88 -22.20
C SER A 68 10.44 7.42 -23.00
N ARG A 69 9.87 8.54 -22.56
CA ARG A 69 8.78 9.24 -23.28
C ARG A 69 9.29 9.97 -24.53
N LEU A 70 10.60 10.20 -24.64
CA LEU A 70 11.19 10.92 -25.78
C LEU A 70 11.09 10.12 -27.08
N ASP A 71 11.27 8.81 -26.98
CA ASP A 71 11.35 7.86 -28.09
C ASP A 71 10.44 6.63 -27.90
N ASN A 72 9.63 6.63 -26.84
CA ASN A 72 8.72 5.54 -26.45
C ASN A 72 9.40 4.16 -26.37
N THR A 73 10.69 4.13 -26.04
CA THR A 73 11.49 2.90 -26.06
C THR A 73 11.98 2.53 -24.66
N ALA A 74 11.85 1.25 -24.32
CA ALA A 74 12.47 0.67 -23.12
C ALA A 74 13.89 0.22 -23.48
N TYR A 75 14.81 0.37 -22.54
CA TYR A 75 16.21 0.00 -22.73
C TYR A 75 16.64 -0.99 -21.66
N THR A 76 17.56 -1.88 -22.02
CA THR A 76 18.22 -2.76 -21.08
C THR A 76 19.73 -2.62 -21.22
N ARG A 77 20.42 -2.72 -20.08
CA ARG A 77 21.88 -2.69 -20.05
C ARG A 77 22.41 -4.12 -20.05
N ARG A 78 23.12 -4.49 -21.11
CA ARG A 78 23.86 -5.76 -21.19
C ARG A 78 25.35 -5.41 -21.08
N ALA A 79 25.92 -5.69 -19.91
CA ALA A 79 27.29 -5.32 -19.52
C ALA A 79 27.56 -3.79 -19.67
N SER A 80 28.46 -3.40 -20.57
CA SER A 80 28.81 -2.01 -20.84
C SER A 80 27.91 -1.33 -21.87
N THR A 81 27.00 -2.07 -22.52
CA THR A 81 26.18 -1.56 -23.62
C THR A 81 24.72 -1.38 -23.22
N THR A 82 24.11 -0.31 -23.70
CA THR A 82 22.67 -0.06 -23.61
C THR A 82 22.05 -0.41 -24.95
N GLN A 83 21.04 -1.28 -24.94
CA GLN A 83 20.34 -1.71 -26.14
C GLN A 83 18.82 -1.52 -25.95
N PRO A 84 18.07 -1.20 -27.02
CA PRO A 84 16.62 -1.26 -26.97
C PRO A 84 16.15 -2.63 -26.50
N LEU A 85 15.18 -2.65 -25.60
CA LEU A 85 14.55 -3.87 -25.13
C LEU A 85 13.49 -4.30 -26.16
N PRO A 86 13.64 -5.46 -26.82
CA PRO A 86 12.63 -5.96 -27.75
C PRO A 86 11.26 -6.10 -27.08
N LEU A 87 10.19 -5.96 -27.85
CA LEU A 87 8.83 -6.03 -27.30
C LEU A 87 8.56 -7.38 -26.61
N GLU A 88 9.03 -8.49 -27.18
CA GLU A 88 8.87 -9.83 -26.60
C GLU A 88 9.57 -9.95 -25.24
N ASP A 89 10.83 -9.50 -25.15
CA ASP A 89 11.60 -9.47 -23.91
C ASP A 89 10.94 -8.53 -22.89
N ALA A 90 10.40 -7.38 -23.35
CA ALA A 90 9.67 -6.46 -22.50
C ALA A 90 8.38 -7.09 -21.96
N LEU A 91 7.61 -7.80 -22.80
CA LEU A 91 6.40 -8.51 -22.38
C LEU A 91 6.71 -9.66 -21.43
N ALA A 92 7.75 -10.46 -21.68
CA ALA A 92 8.19 -11.50 -20.77
C ALA A 92 8.61 -10.90 -19.41
N LEU A 93 9.38 -9.81 -19.42
CA LEU A 93 9.77 -9.10 -18.22
C LEU A 93 8.55 -8.52 -17.49
N LEU A 94 7.58 -7.96 -18.22
CA LEU A 94 6.32 -7.48 -17.67
C LEU A 94 5.55 -8.59 -16.98
N GLU A 95 5.35 -9.74 -17.64
CA GLU A 95 4.65 -10.88 -17.06
C GLU A 95 5.34 -11.38 -15.78
N THR A 96 6.69 -11.41 -15.73
CA THR A 96 7.40 -11.77 -14.49
C THR A 96 7.18 -10.78 -13.34
N LYS A 97 6.84 -9.53 -13.67
CA LYS A 97 6.60 -8.43 -12.72
C LYS A 97 5.12 -8.28 -12.35
N ARG A 98 4.20 -8.86 -13.13
CA ARG A 98 2.76 -8.85 -12.85
C ARG A 98 2.44 -9.83 -11.73
N LYS A 99 2.36 -9.30 -10.52
CA LYS A 99 1.95 -10.05 -9.32
C LYS A 99 0.55 -9.63 -8.87
N PRO A 100 -0.24 -10.55 -8.28
CA PRO A 100 -1.39 -10.13 -7.48
C PRO A 100 -0.89 -9.36 -6.26
N MET A 101 -1.59 -8.30 -5.88
CA MET A 101 -1.26 -7.54 -4.66
C MET A 101 -2.57 -7.19 -3.99
N VAL A 102 -2.96 -7.97 -2.98
CA VAL A 102 -4.27 -7.83 -2.35
C VAL A 102 -4.13 -7.07 -1.05
N ARG A 103 -5.04 -6.12 -0.86
CA ARG A 103 -5.21 -5.35 0.37
C ARG A 103 -6.61 -5.55 0.93
N VAL A 104 -6.76 -5.28 2.22
CA VAL A 104 -8.06 -5.28 2.87
C VAL A 104 -8.52 -3.85 3.02
N LEU A 105 -9.74 -3.57 2.57
CA LEU A 105 -10.43 -2.32 2.88
C LEU A 105 -11.55 -2.63 3.87
N LEU A 106 -11.71 -1.76 4.85
CA LEU A 106 -12.77 -1.85 5.85
C LEU A 106 -13.66 -0.64 5.70
N GLU A 107 -14.93 -0.83 5.32
CA GLU A 107 -15.90 0.25 5.29
C GLU A 107 -16.73 0.22 6.58
N PRO A 108 -16.52 1.17 7.50
CA PRO A 108 -17.15 1.14 8.81
C PRO A 108 -18.59 1.69 8.74
N ARG A 109 -19.46 1.14 9.56
CA ARG A 109 -20.83 1.54 9.79
C ARG A 109 -21.09 1.51 11.29
N VAL A 110 -21.63 2.60 11.84
CA VAL A 110 -22.09 2.61 13.23
C VAL A 110 -23.50 2.04 13.25
N GLU A 111 -23.70 0.95 13.99
CA GLU A 111 -25.06 0.46 14.29
C GLU A 111 -25.58 1.06 15.59
N ASP A 112 -24.70 1.15 16.59
CA ASP A 112 -24.95 1.75 17.90
C ASP A 112 -23.62 2.26 18.49
N LEU A 113 -23.66 3.10 19.52
CA LEU A 113 -22.49 3.61 20.22
C LEU A 113 -21.61 2.51 20.83
N ARG A 114 -22.10 1.28 20.98
CA ARG A 114 -21.33 0.12 21.43
C ARG A 114 -21.07 -0.92 20.35
N LYS A 115 -21.59 -0.72 19.14
CA LYS A 115 -21.54 -1.70 18.06
C LYS A 115 -21.14 -1.05 16.75
N LEU A 116 -19.95 -1.43 16.31
CA LEU A 116 -19.43 -1.08 15.00
C LEU A 116 -19.55 -2.27 14.06
N ARG A 117 -19.83 -2.00 12.80
CA ARG A 117 -19.83 -3.00 11.75
C ARG A 117 -18.89 -2.57 10.64
N PHE A 118 -18.04 -3.47 10.18
CA PHE A 118 -17.13 -3.23 9.07
C PHE A 118 -17.52 -4.12 7.91
N ILE A 119 -17.76 -3.54 6.74
CA ILE A 119 -17.79 -4.32 5.51
C ILE A 119 -16.34 -4.61 5.13
N VAL A 120 -16.03 -5.90 5.02
CA VAL A 120 -14.68 -6.38 4.66
C VAL A 120 -14.60 -6.55 3.15
N LEU A 121 -13.76 -5.75 2.52
CA LEU A 121 -13.50 -5.80 1.08
C LEU A 121 -12.06 -6.24 0.81
N LEU A 122 -11.86 -6.99 -0.27
CA LEU A 122 -10.56 -7.31 -0.83
C LEU A 122 -10.36 -6.49 -2.11
N LYS A 123 -9.28 -5.73 -2.20
CA LYS A 123 -8.90 -4.97 -3.42
C LYS A 123 -7.56 -5.47 -3.92
N ASN A 124 -7.54 -6.01 -5.14
CA ASN A 124 -6.30 -6.35 -5.81
C ASN A 124 -5.76 -5.12 -6.54
N ILE A 125 -4.70 -4.50 -6.01
CA ILE A 125 -3.99 -3.39 -6.64
C ILE A 125 -2.88 -3.85 -7.59
N GLY A 126 -2.65 -5.16 -7.66
CA GLY A 126 -1.71 -5.79 -8.57
C GLY A 126 -2.30 -6.00 -9.96
N TYR A 127 -1.50 -6.61 -10.84
CA TYR A 127 -1.80 -6.71 -12.28
C TYR A 127 -2.18 -8.11 -12.74
N LYS A 128 -2.24 -9.07 -11.83
CA LYS A 128 -2.65 -10.45 -12.07
C LYS A 128 -3.80 -10.80 -11.12
N PRO A 129 -4.84 -11.52 -11.58
CA PRO A 129 -5.85 -12.06 -10.66
C PRO A 129 -5.21 -13.03 -9.68
N THR A 130 -5.80 -13.15 -8.49
CA THR A 130 -5.45 -14.19 -7.52
C THR A 130 -6.64 -15.10 -7.29
N MET A 131 -6.37 -16.39 -7.21
CA MET A 131 -7.33 -17.48 -7.04
C MET A 131 -7.41 -17.94 -5.58
N GLN A 132 -6.38 -17.65 -4.77
CA GLN A 132 -6.26 -18.08 -3.39
C GLN A 132 -5.75 -16.95 -2.52
N ILE A 133 -6.54 -16.59 -1.51
CA ILE A 133 -6.16 -15.61 -0.51
C ILE A 133 -6.38 -16.20 0.87
N VAL A 134 -5.37 -16.06 1.73
CA VAL A 134 -5.49 -16.22 3.18
C VAL A 134 -5.33 -14.84 3.79
N CYS A 135 -6.32 -14.39 4.55
CA CYS A 135 -6.26 -13.10 5.22
C CYS A 135 -6.32 -13.30 6.73
N LYS A 136 -5.43 -12.63 7.46
CA LYS A 136 -5.46 -12.51 8.92
C LYS A 136 -5.59 -11.04 9.29
N LEU A 137 -6.65 -10.71 10.04
CA LEU A 137 -6.89 -9.40 10.60
C LEU A 137 -6.64 -9.45 12.11
N GLY A 138 -5.59 -8.79 12.57
CA GLY A 138 -5.35 -8.53 13.99
C GLY A 138 -5.99 -7.20 14.39
N ILE A 139 -6.95 -7.23 15.30
CA ILE A 139 -7.66 -6.05 15.81
C ILE A 139 -7.24 -5.82 17.26
N TYR A 140 -6.67 -4.65 17.54
CA TYR A 140 -6.19 -4.33 18.88
C TYR A 140 -7.38 -4.14 19.82
N LYS A 141 -7.35 -4.78 21.00
CA LYS A 141 -8.50 -4.78 21.94
C LYS A 141 -8.83 -3.41 22.54
N LEU A 142 -8.01 -2.39 22.30
CA LEU A 142 -8.19 -1.06 22.87
C LEU A 142 -8.45 -0.04 21.75
N VAL A 143 -9.51 0.74 21.93
CA VAL A 143 -9.76 1.97 21.17
C VAL A 143 -8.99 3.10 21.86
N VAL A 144 -8.07 3.74 21.13
CA VAL A 144 -7.24 4.82 21.65
C VAL A 144 -8.02 6.13 21.54
N SER A 145 -8.52 6.66 22.66
CA SER A 145 -9.16 7.97 22.70
C SER A 145 -8.12 9.09 22.48
N SER A 146 -8.48 10.12 21.72
CA SER A 146 -7.60 11.27 21.44
C SER A 146 -7.23 12.06 22.70
N ASP A 147 -8.10 12.04 23.72
CA ASP A 147 -7.88 12.68 25.02
C ASP A 147 -7.07 11.81 26.01
N GLN A 148 -6.79 10.54 25.67
CA GLN A 148 -6.18 9.51 26.53
C GLN A 148 -6.84 9.33 27.91
N GLN A 149 -8.00 9.92 28.17
CA GLN A 149 -8.66 9.86 29.48
C GLN A 149 -9.59 8.66 29.63
N ARG A 150 -9.97 8.03 28.51
CA ARG A 150 -10.90 6.91 28.48
C ARG A 150 -10.36 5.76 27.63
N ALA A 151 -10.15 4.62 28.26
CA ALA A 151 -9.86 3.36 27.58
C ALA A 151 -11.19 2.66 27.25
N VAL A 152 -11.50 2.52 25.97
CA VAL A 152 -12.66 1.72 25.52
C VAL A 152 -12.14 0.40 24.97
N PHE A 153 -12.56 -0.70 25.60
CA PHE A 153 -12.15 -2.04 25.19
C PHE A 153 -13.14 -2.62 24.18
N ILE A 154 -12.61 -3.34 23.20
CA ILE A 154 -13.38 -4.25 22.36
C ILE A 154 -13.57 -5.53 23.17
N GLU A 155 -14.82 -5.91 23.40
CA GLU A 155 -15.19 -7.12 24.14
C GLU A 155 -15.25 -8.35 23.25
N SER A 156 -15.70 -8.18 22.01
CA SER A 156 -15.79 -9.30 21.07
C SER A 156 -15.82 -8.82 19.63
N ILE A 157 -15.45 -9.73 18.73
CA ILE A 157 -15.63 -9.59 17.29
C ILE A 157 -16.48 -10.75 16.77
N LYS A 158 -17.38 -10.48 15.84
CA LYS A 158 -18.29 -11.46 15.27
C LYS A 158 -18.35 -11.31 13.75
N PRO A 159 -17.72 -12.21 12.98
CA PRO A 159 -17.90 -12.24 11.53
C PRO A 159 -19.33 -12.70 11.18
N ASP A 160 -19.89 -12.17 10.09
CA ASP A 160 -21.18 -12.60 9.54
C ASP A 160 -21.05 -13.95 8.81
N PRO A 161 -22.14 -14.65 8.44
CA PRO A 161 -22.05 -15.94 7.77
C PRO A 161 -21.28 -15.92 6.43
N MET A 162 -21.27 -14.79 5.71
CA MET A 162 -20.57 -14.67 4.43
C MET A 162 -19.05 -14.59 4.61
N LEU A 163 -18.61 -13.91 5.67
CA LEU A 163 -17.22 -13.88 6.11
C LEU A 163 -16.85 -15.20 6.81
N SER A 164 -17.77 -15.74 7.61
CA SER A 164 -17.67 -16.95 8.47
C SER A 164 -17.81 -18.27 7.72
N GLY A 165 -17.29 -18.35 6.49
CA GLY A 165 -17.22 -19.62 5.77
C GLY A 165 -16.51 -20.70 6.61
N SER A 166 -16.59 -21.97 6.20
CA SER A 166 -16.13 -23.15 6.96
C SER A 166 -14.67 -23.13 7.47
N ALA A 167 -13.83 -22.25 6.94
CA ALA A 167 -12.43 -22.09 7.33
C ALA A 167 -12.14 -20.83 8.16
N THR A 168 -13.17 -20.09 8.57
CA THR A 168 -13.00 -18.85 9.34
C THR A 168 -12.68 -19.18 10.78
N ARG A 169 -11.67 -18.51 11.32
CA ARG A 169 -11.23 -18.69 12.71
C ARG A 169 -11.17 -17.34 13.40
N VAL A 170 -11.79 -17.27 14.56
CA VAL A 170 -11.62 -16.16 15.49
C VAL A 170 -10.79 -16.69 16.66
N GLN A 171 -9.63 -16.09 16.87
CA GLN A 171 -8.77 -16.37 18.01
C GLN A 171 -8.67 -15.12 18.87
N GLU A 172 -8.77 -15.30 20.18
CA GLU A 172 -8.56 -14.24 21.15
C GLU A 172 -7.19 -14.43 21.80
N GLU A 173 -6.35 -13.40 21.70
CA GLU A 173 -5.06 -13.31 22.41
C GLU A 173 -5.14 -12.24 23.49
N GLU A 174 -4.09 -12.06 24.29
CA GLU A 174 -4.08 -11.12 25.43
C GLU A 174 -4.47 -9.69 25.00
N SER A 175 -3.86 -9.19 23.91
CA SER A 175 -4.03 -7.82 23.42
C SER A 175 -4.78 -7.69 22.10
N TRP A 176 -5.08 -8.81 21.43
CA TRP A 176 -5.59 -8.82 20.06
C TRP A 176 -6.75 -9.79 19.88
N PHE A 177 -7.66 -9.45 18.98
CA PHE A 177 -8.51 -10.42 18.30
C PHE A 177 -7.93 -10.71 16.93
N ILE A 178 -7.80 -11.98 16.57
CA ILE A 178 -7.30 -12.41 15.27
C ILE A 178 -8.46 -13.08 14.52
N LEU A 179 -8.85 -12.47 13.40
CA LEU A 179 -9.81 -13.04 12.45
C LEU A 179 -9.04 -13.57 11.23
N GLU A 180 -9.12 -14.87 10.99
CA GLU A 180 -8.58 -15.52 9.79
C GLU A 180 -9.73 -15.94 8.87
N PHE A 181 -9.67 -15.57 7.59
CA PHE A 181 -10.62 -15.99 6.57
C PHE A 181 -9.94 -16.27 5.23
N LEU A 182 -10.62 -17.05 4.39
CA LEU A 182 -10.12 -17.52 3.10
C LEU A 182 -10.97 -17.03 1.93
N ASN A 183 -10.34 -16.78 0.78
CA ASN A 183 -11.00 -16.60 -0.50
C ASN A 183 -10.32 -17.49 -1.55
N ILE A 184 -10.85 -18.69 -1.77
CA ILE A 184 -10.25 -19.73 -2.61
C ILE A 184 -11.22 -20.15 -3.73
N TYR A 185 -10.75 -20.12 -4.98
CA TYR A 185 -11.43 -20.66 -6.17
C TYR A 185 -11.36 -22.20 -6.19
N PRO A 186 -12.39 -22.93 -6.66
CA PRO A 186 -13.61 -22.45 -7.33
C PRO A 186 -14.77 -22.07 -6.39
N VAL A 187 -14.59 -22.19 -5.07
CA VAL A 187 -15.66 -21.91 -4.10
C VAL A 187 -16.01 -20.42 -4.08
N ASN A 188 -15.00 -19.55 -4.22
CA ASN A 188 -15.17 -18.10 -4.30
C ASN A 188 -14.65 -17.57 -5.64
N VAL A 189 -15.14 -16.39 -6.03
CA VAL A 189 -14.66 -15.70 -7.23
C VAL A 189 -13.19 -15.25 -7.05
N PRO A 190 -12.37 -15.33 -8.10
CA PRO A 190 -11.02 -14.75 -8.08
C PRO A 190 -11.07 -13.24 -7.85
N VAL A 191 -10.05 -12.69 -7.20
CA VAL A 191 -9.94 -11.24 -7.02
C VAL A 191 -9.18 -10.65 -8.21
N TYR A 192 -9.94 -10.10 -9.15
CA TYR A 192 -9.40 -9.48 -10.36
C TYR A 192 -8.72 -8.13 -10.07
N PRO A 193 -7.71 -7.76 -10.87
CA PRO A 193 -7.06 -6.45 -10.78
C PRO A 193 -8.06 -5.30 -10.76
N HIS A 194 -7.86 -4.38 -9.81
CA HIS A 194 -8.62 -3.15 -9.61
C HIS A 194 -10.11 -3.32 -9.31
N VAL A 195 -10.57 -4.54 -9.04
CA VAL A 195 -11.94 -4.82 -8.59
C VAL A 195 -11.96 -4.95 -7.06
N ARG A 196 -12.98 -4.37 -6.43
CA ARG A 196 -13.30 -4.59 -5.01
C ARG A 196 -14.21 -5.80 -4.91
N LEU A 197 -13.80 -6.81 -4.12
CA LEU A 197 -14.62 -7.96 -3.79
C LEU A 197 -15.10 -7.84 -2.35
N GLN A 198 -16.41 -7.78 -2.12
CA GLN A 198 -16.97 -7.85 -0.78
C GLN A 198 -16.92 -9.30 -0.27
N LYS A 199 -16.25 -9.51 0.86
CA LYS A 199 -16.14 -10.84 1.47
C LYS A 199 -17.20 -11.10 2.54
N GLY A 200 -17.61 -10.06 3.26
CA GLY A 200 -18.60 -10.17 4.32
C GLY A 200 -18.57 -8.97 5.25
N GLU A 201 -19.13 -9.15 6.44
CA GLU A 201 -19.23 -8.12 7.46
C GLU A 201 -18.61 -8.61 8.77
N LEU A 202 -18.02 -7.68 9.52
CA LEU A 202 -17.43 -7.91 10.83
C LEU A 202 -18.08 -6.98 11.83
N GLU A 203 -18.80 -7.55 12.79
CA GLU A 203 -19.29 -6.83 13.96
C GLU A 203 -18.19 -6.75 15.03
N VAL A 204 -18.05 -5.58 15.64
CA VAL A 204 -17.12 -5.28 16.73
C VAL A 204 -17.93 -4.68 17.87
N VAL A 205 -17.93 -5.36 19.02
CA VAL A 205 -18.69 -4.97 20.22
C VAL A 205 -17.75 -4.34 21.23
N LEU A 206 -18.14 -3.18 21.76
CA LEU A 206 -17.38 -2.40 22.72
C LEU A 206 -17.98 -2.52 24.12
N GLY A 207 -17.12 -2.57 25.13
CA GLY A 207 -17.57 -2.66 26.53
C GLY A 207 -18.11 -1.35 27.10
N SER A 208 -17.91 -0.25 26.40
CA SER A 208 -18.55 1.03 26.71
C SER A 208 -18.79 1.83 25.43
N ASP A 209 -19.60 2.88 25.55
CA ASP A 209 -19.91 3.77 24.44
C ASP A 209 -18.64 4.35 23.83
N LEU A 210 -18.65 4.50 22.50
CA LEU A 210 -17.60 5.12 21.73
C LEU A 210 -17.18 6.49 22.30
N PRO A 211 -15.87 6.78 22.36
CA PRO A 211 -15.39 8.12 22.72
C PRO A 211 -15.80 9.14 21.64
N GLU A 212 -15.77 10.43 21.99
CA GLU A 212 -16.03 11.50 21.01
C GLU A 212 -15.04 11.45 19.84
N GLN A 213 -13.78 11.12 20.13
CA GLN A 213 -12.76 10.84 19.14
C GLN A 213 -11.95 9.63 19.57
N GLY A 214 -11.71 8.70 18.66
CA GLY A 214 -10.90 7.53 18.95
C GLY A 214 -10.36 6.84 17.72
N THR A 215 -9.34 6.01 17.91
CA THR A 215 -8.70 5.26 16.84
C THR A 215 -8.69 3.78 17.16
N ILE A 216 -9.12 2.95 16.20
CA ILE A 216 -8.95 1.50 16.24
C ILE A 216 -7.76 1.14 15.34
N VAL A 217 -6.84 0.36 15.88
CA VAL A 217 -5.67 -0.14 15.15
C VAL A 217 -5.94 -1.56 14.67
N ILE A 218 -5.82 -1.77 13.36
CA ILE A 218 -6.02 -3.07 12.72
C ILE A 218 -4.80 -3.40 11.87
N HIS A 219 -4.24 -4.58 12.05
CA HIS A 219 -3.15 -5.11 11.24
C HIS A 219 -3.71 -6.18 10.30
N ALA A 220 -3.46 -6.05 9.01
CA ALA A 220 -3.81 -7.04 8.01
C ALA A 220 -2.57 -7.72 7.46
N LEU A 221 -2.61 -9.05 7.44
CA LEU A 221 -1.61 -9.91 6.82
C LEU A 221 -2.32 -10.75 5.76
N ILE A 222 -1.98 -10.52 4.50
CA ILE A 222 -2.63 -11.15 3.36
C ILE A 222 -1.61 -11.97 2.58
N PHE A 223 -1.93 -13.24 2.35
CA PHE A 223 -1.14 -14.15 1.54
C PHE A 223 -1.91 -14.48 0.26
N THR A 224 -1.23 -14.38 -0.87
CA THR A 224 -1.68 -14.89 -2.17
C THR A 224 -0.80 -16.07 -2.59
N GLU A 225 -1.00 -16.61 -3.79
CA GLU A 225 -0.11 -17.64 -4.35
C GLU A 225 1.32 -17.12 -4.63
N GLU A 226 1.51 -15.79 -4.71
CA GLU A 226 2.78 -15.21 -5.13
C GLU A 226 3.33 -14.13 -4.20
N THR A 227 2.50 -13.55 -3.32
CA THR A 227 2.86 -12.39 -2.52
C THR A 227 2.37 -12.46 -1.09
N GLU A 228 3.11 -11.82 -0.20
CA GLU A 228 2.71 -11.45 1.16
C GLU A 228 2.49 -9.94 1.22
N THR A 229 1.34 -9.50 1.73
CA THR A 229 1.02 -8.08 1.98
C THR A 229 0.83 -7.85 3.46
N ARG A 230 1.53 -6.86 4.01
CA ARG A 230 1.41 -6.37 5.39
C ARG A 230 0.86 -4.97 5.35
N GLU A 231 -0.18 -4.74 6.14
CA GLU A 231 -0.91 -3.48 6.12
C GLU A 231 -1.32 -3.10 7.55
N GLN A 232 -1.15 -1.83 7.88
CA GLN A 232 -1.63 -1.25 9.14
C GLN A 232 -2.72 -0.22 8.83
N LEU A 233 -3.94 -0.54 9.24
CA LEU A 233 -5.16 0.24 9.08
C LEU A 233 -5.44 1.04 10.36
N LEU A 234 -5.76 2.31 10.20
CA LEU A 234 -6.29 3.14 11.29
C LEU A 234 -7.72 3.56 10.97
N VAL A 235 -8.65 3.14 11.82
CA VAL A 235 -10.04 3.58 11.76
C VAL A 235 -10.20 4.72 12.75
N ASN A 236 -10.31 5.95 12.24
CA ASN A 236 -10.57 7.13 13.06
C ASN A 236 -12.08 7.34 13.19
N LEU A 237 -12.50 7.46 14.44
CA LEU A 237 -13.87 7.64 14.85
C LEU A 237 -13.98 9.10 15.31
N SER A 238 -14.91 9.86 14.74
CA SER A 238 -15.23 11.21 15.21
C SER A 238 -16.73 11.37 15.32
N ARG A 239 -17.20 11.77 16.49
CA ARG A 239 -18.60 12.09 16.75
C ARG A 239 -18.77 13.61 16.65
N ASP A 240 -19.52 14.08 15.65
CA ASP A 240 -19.93 15.48 15.63
C ASP A 240 -20.99 15.75 16.71
N LYS A 241 -20.98 16.96 17.28
CA LYS A 241 -21.90 17.41 18.36
C LYS A 241 -23.38 17.51 17.95
N ALA A 242 -23.77 16.96 16.81
CA ALA A 242 -25.14 16.86 16.33
C ALA A 242 -25.83 15.59 16.90
N PRO A 243 -27.16 15.58 17.07
CA PRO A 243 -27.87 14.48 17.73
C PRO A 243 -27.72 13.16 16.96
N MET A 244 -26.96 12.20 17.51
CA MET A 244 -26.75 10.78 17.14
C MET A 244 -26.56 10.39 15.65
N GLN A 245 -26.78 11.27 14.68
CA GLN A 245 -26.95 10.94 13.27
C GLN A 245 -25.74 11.29 12.41
N GLN A 246 -24.69 11.88 12.98
CA GLN A 246 -23.44 12.17 12.26
C GLN A 246 -22.24 11.72 13.10
N LEU A 247 -22.12 10.40 13.27
CA LEU A 247 -20.81 9.80 13.54
C LEU A 247 -20.09 9.71 12.20
N THR A 248 -19.00 10.46 12.07
CA THR A 248 -18.14 10.41 10.90
C THR A 248 -17.04 9.40 11.17
N LEU A 249 -17.03 8.33 10.38
CA LEU A 249 -16.01 7.29 10.43
C LEU A 249 -15.08 7.53 9.24
N GLU A 250 -13.85 7.94 9.50
CA GLU A 250 -12.82 8.08 8.48
C GLU A 250 -11.83 6.92 8.64
N VAL A 251 -11.85 5.98 7.69
CA VAL A 251 -10.77 5.00 7.59
C VAL A 251 -9.64 5.66 6.83
N ARG A 252 -8.50 5.82 7.50
CA ARG A 252 -7.25 6.09 6.80
C ARG A 252 -6.66 4.73 6.47
N ASP A 253 -6.89 4.34 5.23
CA ASP A 253 -6.67 2.99 4.73
C ASP A 253 -5.25 2.45 4.95
N TYR A 254 -4.23 3.28 5.23
CA TYR A 254 -2.87 2.79 5.49
C TYR A 254 -1.95 3.80 6.18
N LEU A 255 -1.47 3.44 7.37
CA LEU A 255 -0.26 4.05 7.92
C LEU A 255 0.99 3.48 7.23
N THR A 256 0.99 2.17 7.00
CA THR A 256 2.03 1.44 6.28
C THR A 256 1.43 0.34 5.41
N LEU A 257 1.96 0.19 4.19
CA LEU A 257 1.69 -0.93 3.29
C LEU A 257 3.02 -1.47 2.78
N GLU A 258 3.30 -2.75 3.04
CA GLU A 258 4.43 -3.47 2.47
C GLU A 258 3.96 -4.71 1.72
N VAL A 259 4.35 -4.84 0.45
CA VAL A 259 4.12 -6.05 -0.36
C VAL A 259 5.46 -6.67 -0.70
N ARG A 260 5.58 -7.98 -0.49
CA ARG A 260 6.76 -8.78 -0.79
C ARG A 260 6.40 -9.98 -1.62
N ASP A 261 7.31 -10.43 -2.49
CA ASP A 261 7.21 -11.77 -3.06
C ASP A 261 7.74 -12.82 -2.06
N TYR A 262 7.49 -14.10 -2.34
CA TYR A 262 8.02 -15.19 -1.52
C TYR A 262 9.53 -15.41 -1.65
N LEU A 263 10.22 -14.66 -2.51
CA LEU A 263 11.68 -14.60 -2.53
C LEU A 263 12.22 -13.52 -1.57
N GLY A 264 11.33 -12.79 -0.89
CA GLY A 264 11.66 -11.75 0.08
C GLY A 264 11.91 -10.37 -0.54
N ASN A 265 11.74 -10.21 -1.86
CA ASN A 265 11.92 -8.93 -2.53
C ASN A 265 10.74 -8.00 -2.20
N MET A 266 11.05 -6.77 -1.83
CA MET A 266 10.04 -5.73 -1.64
C MET A 266 9.49 -5.28 -2.99
N ILE A 267 8.18 -5.44 -3.19
CA ILE A 267 7.48 -5.04 -4.42
C ILE A 267 6.85 -3.67 -4.30
N LEU A 268 6.27 -3.38 -3.14
CA LEU A 268 5.65 -2.09 -2.86
C LEU A 268 5.90 -1.74 -1.39
N LYS A 269 6.30 -0.49 -1.15
CA LYS A 269 6.30 0.11 0.17
C LYS A 269 5.67 1.49 0.09
N GLN A 270 4.61 1.69 0.85
CA GLN A 270 3.95 2.97 0.98
C GLN A 270 3.82 3.31 2.46
N THR A 271 4.09 4.57 2.77
CA THR A 271 3.91 5.17 4.08
C THR A 271 3.10 6.43 3.85
N ASP A 272 1.97 6.55 4.53
CA ASP A 272 1.11 7.74 4.55
C ASP A 272 0.48 8.12 3.18
N ARG A 273 -0.77 7.72 2.96
CA ARG A 273 -1.70 8.51 2.13
C ARG A 273 -2.96 8.77 2.94
N GLY A 274 -3.48 9.99 2.81
CA GLY A 274 -4.82 10.34 3.27
C GLY A 274 -5.90 9.48 2.57
N PRO A 275 -7.16 9.56 3.03
CA PRO A 275 -8.25 8.72 2.56
C PRO A 275 -8.38 8.70 1.03
N GLU A 276 -8.56 7.53 0.42
CA GLU A 276 -8.90 7.44 -1.01
C GLU A 276 -10.33 7.97 -1.20
N THR A 277 -10.47 9.23 -1.64
CA THR A 277 -11.76 9.75 -2.10
C THR A 277 -12.16 9.08 -3.41
N GLN A 278 -13.18 8.21 -3.30
CA GLN A 278 -14.09 7.65 -4.33
C GLN A 278 -13.48 7.15 -5.64
#